data_AF-A0A9P5J0B9-F1
#
_entry.id   AF-A0A9P5J0B9-F1
#
_cell.length_a   1.000
_cell.length_b   1.000
_cell.length_c   1.000
_cell.angle_alpha   90.00
_cell.angle_beta   90.00
_cell.angle_gamma   90.00
#
_symmetry.space_group_name_H-M   'P 1'
#
loop_
_entity.id
_entity.type
_entity.pdbx_description
1 polymer ?
#
loop_
_entity_poly.entity_id
_entity_poly.type
_entity_poly.pdbx_seq_one_letter_code
_entity_poly.pdbx_strand_id
1 'polypeptide(L)'
;MSPFPTLTGSPANASPGTTVTYSWTGSENGSGAFYAVYYWGLSVQSVPLKDGKAEVPAGLMGTYYTVISTAASNITDANTVAGPLISIVNFDSNVSH
;
A
#
# COMPACT_ATOMS: atom_id res chain seq x y z
N MET A 1 -15.39 13.86 -11.74
CA MET A 1 -14.50 12.87 -11.12
C MET A 1 -14.34 13.25 -9.67
N SER A 2 -14.77 12.39 -8.75
CA SER A 2 -14.49 12.59 -7.33
C SER A 2 -13.07 12.11 -7.05
N PRO A 3 -12.29 12.79 -6.19
CA PRO A 3 -10.98 12.30 -5.80
C PRO A 3 -11.11 10.94 -5.11
N PHE A 4 -10.10 10.08 -5.26
CA PHE A 4 -10.04 8.86 -4.46
C PHE A 4 -9.97 9.23 -2.98
N PRO A 5 -10.58 8.42 -2.11
CA PRO A 5 -10.41 8.56 -0.69
C PRO A 5 -8.94 8.58 -0.25
N THR A 6 -8.68 9.37 0.79
CA THR A 6 -7.38 9.43 1.43
C THR A 6 -7.05 8.08 2.05
N LEU A 7 -5.92 7.51 1.64
CA LEU A 7 -5.35 6.29 2.23
C LEU A 7 -4.32 6.66 3.30
N THR A 8 -4.41 6.03 4.45
CA THR A 8 -3.42 6.10 5.53
C THR A 8 -2.87 4.71 5.82
N GLY A 9 -1.65 4.65 6.35
CA GLY A 9 -0.98 3.40 6.70
C GLY A 9 -0.21 3.53 8.01
N SER A 10 -0.23 2.49 8.84
CA SER A 10 0.52 2.40 10.09
C SER A 10 1.26 1.05 10.21
N PRO A 11 2.57 1.03 10.52
CA PRO A 11 3.43 2.19 10.76
C PRO A 11 3.64 3.01 9.48
N ALA A 12 3.80 4.33 9.63
CA ALA A 12 4.21 5.18 8.53
C ALA A 12 5.64 4.82 8.12
N ASN A 13 5.96 4.91 6.82
CA ASN A 13 7.31 4.63 6.30
C ASN A 13 7.79 3.21 6.62
N ALA A 14 6.87 2.25 6.51
CA ALA A 14 7.10 0.85 6.78
C ALA A 14 8.19 0.27 5.86
N SER A 15 9.14 -0.44 6.48
CA SER A 15 10.23 -1.11 5.80
C SER A 15 9.76 -2.39 5.08
N PRO A 16 10.50 -2.87 4.07
CA PRO A 16 10.23 -4.16 3.44
C PRO A 16 10.07 -5.29 4.47
N GLY A 17 9.07 -6.17 4.28
CA GLY A 17 8.75 -7.27 5.20
C GLY A 17 7.97 -6.86 6.45
N THR A 18 7.70 -5.57 6.66
CA THR A 18 6.82 -5.14 7.75
C THR A 18 5.36 -5.17 7.34
N THR A 19 4.46 -5.43 8.29
CA THR A 19 3.02 -5.39 8.05
C THR A 19 2.48 -3.98 8.28
N VAL A 20 1.79 -3.43 7.28
CA VAL A 20 1.10 -2.14 7.37
C VAL A 20 -0.39 -2.38 7.51
N THR A 21 -1.00 -1.69 8.48
CA THR A 21 -2.45 -1.56 8.59
C THR A 21 -2.89 -0.35 7.80
N TYR A 22 -3.78 -0.56 6.84
CA TYR A 22 -4.32 0.47 5.97
C TYR A 22 -5.71 0.89 6.42
N SER A 23 -5.97 2.19 6.33
CA SER A 23 -7.29 2.77 6.60
C SER A 23 -7.59 3.84 5.57
N TRP A 24 -8.86 3.99 5.19
CA TRP A 24 -9.29 5.03 4.26
C TRP A 24 -10.74 5.43 4.53
N THR A 25 -11.11 6.63 4.09
CA THR A 25 -12.47 7.14 4.27
C THR A 25 -13.40 6.58 3.19
N GLY A 26 -14.59 6.09 3.56
CA GLY A 26 -15.52 5.48 2.61
C GLY A 26 -15.37 3.96 2.56
N SER A 27 -16.41 3.31 3.07
CA SER A 27 -16.59 1.86 3.15
C SER A 27 -15.34 1.09 3.58
N GLU A 28 -15.05 1.11 4.89
CA GLU A 28 -14.19 0.13 5.58
C GLU A 28 -14.74 -1.32 5.52
N ASN A 29 -15.71 -1.62 4.63
CA ASN A 29 -16.56 -2.81 4.75
C ASN A 29 -17.11 -3.29 3.40
N GLY A 30 -16.31 -3.27 2.35
CA GLY A 30 -16.61 -4.14 1.21
C GLY A 30 -16.28 -5.59 1.59
N SER A 31 -17.26 -6.49 1.62
CA SER A 31 -16.96 -7.93 1.62
C SER A 31 -16.33 -8.29 0.27
N GLY A 32 -15.01 -8.18 0.16
CA GLY A 32 -14.30 -8.38 -1.09
C GLY A 32 -12.79 -8.52 -0.89
N ALA A 33 -12.14 -9.15 -1.86
CA ALA A 33 -10.68 -9.22 -1.89
C ALA A 33 -10.12 -7.84 -2.23
N PHE A 34 -9.43 -7.22 -1.27
CA PHE A 34 -8.66 -6.01 -1.50
C PHE A 34 -7.18 -6.34 -1.65
N TYR A 35 -6.47 -5.51 -2.40
CA TYR A 35 -5.06 -5.63 -2.67
C TYR A 35 -4.37 -4.27 -2.46
N ALA A 36 -3.28 -4.28 -1.70
CA ALA A 36 -2.36 -3.16 -1.61
C ALA A 36 -1.43 -3.28 -2.80
N VAL A 37 -1.50 -2.32 -3.70
CA VAL A 37 -0.64 -2.26 -4.88
C VAL A 37 0.47 -1.27 -4.59
N TYR A 38 1.69 -1.80 -4.51
CA TYR A 38 2.91 -1.05 -4.26
C TYR A 38 3.58 -0.72 -5.59
N TYR A 39 3.91 0.56 -5.78
CA TYR A 39 4.68 1.06 -6.91
C TYR A 39 5.99 1.65 -6.42
N TRP A 40 7.11 1.20 -7.00
CA TRP A 40 8.43 1.78 -6.74
C TRP A 40 9.26 1.78 -8.03
N GLY A 41 9.70 2.97 -8.44
CA GLY A 41 10.33 3.13 -9.76
C GLY A 41 9.39 2.66 -10.88
N LEU A 42 9.78 1.60 -11.59
CA LEU A 42 8.98 0.95 -12.65
C LEU A 42 8.34 -0.38 -12.21
N SER A 43 8.60 -0.79 -10.97
CA SER A 43 8.11 -2.06 -10.43
C SER A 43 6.73 -1.85 -9.79
N VAL A 44 5.88 -2.87 -9.95
CA VAL A 44 4.56 -2.93 -9.34
C VAL A 44 4.36 -4.30 -8.71
N GLN A 45 3.83 -4.33 -7.49
CA GLN A 45 3.47 -5.58 -6.82
C GLN A 45 2.20 -5.42 -6.01
N SER A 46 1.28 -6.36 -6.19
CA SER A 46 0.01 -6.41 -5.47
C SER A 46 0.09 -7.43 -4.35
N VAL A 47 -0.28 -7.03 -3.14
CA VAL A 47 -0.32 -7.90 -1.96
C VAL A 47 -1.76 -7.92 -1.42
N PRO A 48 -2.35 -9.10 -1.17
CA PRO A 48 -3.71 -9.18 -0.64
C PRO A 48 -3.79 -8.54 0.75
N LEU A 49 -4.82 -7.74 0.99
CA LEU A 49 -5.17 -7.27 2.32
C LEU A 49 -5.88 -8.39 3.08
N LYS A 50 -5.42 -8.64 4.30
CA LYS A 50 -6.08 -9.51 5.28
C LYS A 50 -6.36 -8.68 6.51
N ASP A 51 -7.64 -8.53 6.88
CA ASP A 51 -8.07 -7.71 8.03
C ASP A 51 -7.54 -6.27 8.00
N GLY A 52 -7.54 -5.66 6.81
CA GLY A 52 -7.01 -4.29 6.59
C GLY A 52 -5.48 -4.21 6.60
N LYS A 53 -4.78 -5.34 6.64
CA LYS A 53 -3.31 -5.39 6.71
C LYS A 53 -2.71 -5.99 5.46
N ALA A 54 -1.59 -5.44 5.01
CA ALA A 54 -0.76 -6.07 3.97
C ALA A 54 0.71 -6.00 4.34
N GLU A 55 1.46 -7.00 3.90
CA GLU A 55 2.91 -7.03 4.06
C GLU A 55 3.57 -6.21 2.96
N VAL A 56 4.49 -5.34 3.35
CA VAL A 56 5.27 -4.52 2.42
C VAL A 56 6.23 -5.44 1.65
N PRO A 57 6.17 -5.50 0.31
CA PRO A 57 7.05 -6.33 -0.51
C PRO A 57 8.53 -6.22 -0.15
N ALA A 58 9.21 -7.37 -0.11
CA ALA A 58 10.67 -7.40 -0.05
C ALA A 58 11.28 -6.69 -1.27
N GLY A 59 12.37 -5.93 -1.08
CA GLY A 59 13.06 -5.24 -2.16
C GLY A 59 12.52 -3.85 -2.51
N LEU A 60 11.56 -3.33 -1.74
CA LEU A 60 11.17 -1.93 -1.79
C LEU A 60 12.34 -1.03 -1.31
N MET A 61 12.69 -0.03 -2.11
CA MET A 61 13.80 0.90 -1.84
C MET A 61 13.38 2.31 -2.19
N GLY A 62 13.73 3.28 -1.33
CA GLY A 62 13.39 4.69 -1.53
C GLY A 62 11.89 4.97 -1.39
N THR A 63 11.37 5.86 -2.22
CA THR A 63 9.95 6.24 -2.20
C THR A 63 9.10 5.22 -2.93
N TYR A 64 8.04 4.78 -2.27
CA TYR A 64 7.01 3.94 -2.86
C TYR A 64 5.62 4.53 -2.66
N TYR A 65 4.73 4.16 -3.57
CA TYR A 65 3.33 4.57 -3.57
C TYR A 65 2.48 3.35 -3.35
N THR A 66 1.50 3.46 -2.45
CA THR A 66 0.51 2.41 -2.23
C THR A 66 -0.87 2.90 -2.63
N VAL A 67 -1.62 2.09 -3.36
CA VAL A 67 -3.06 2.26 -3.56
C VAL A 67 -3.78 0.99 -3.14
N ILE A 68 -5.04 1.10 -2.75
CA ILE A 68 -5.90 -0.05 -2.50
C ILE A 68 -6.74 -0.28 -3.74
N SER A 69 -6.72 -1.52 -4.25
CA SER A 69 -7.51 -1.95 -5.38
C SER A 69 -8.33 -3.20 -5.05
N THR A 70 -9.44 -3.40 -5.74
CA THR A 70 -10.22 -4.65 -5.71
C THR A 70 -9.68 -5.71 -6.69
N ALA A 71 -8.65 -5.38 -7.48
CA ALA A 71 -8.01 -6.29 -8.42
C ALA A 71 -6.52 -6.47 -8.10
N ALA A 72 -6.01 -7.69 -8.28
CA ALA A 72 -4.59 -7.99 -8.11
C ALA A 72 -3.73 -7.57 -9.32
N SER A 73 -4.34 -7.39 -10.49
CA SER A 73 -3.70 -7.04 -11.76
C SER A 73 -4.61 -6.13 -12.58
N ASN A 74 -4.05 -5.42 -13.57
CA ASN A 74 -4.79 -4.44 -14.39
C ASN A 74 -5.43 -3.36 -13.52
N ILE A 75 -4.62 -2.64 -12.75
CA ILE A 75 -5.08 -1.58 -11.88
C ILE A 75 -5.59 -0.42 -12.73
N THR A 76 -6.83 -0.01 -12.50
CA THR A 76 -7.54 1.04 -13.23
C THR A 76 -8.26 1.95 -12.23
N ASP A 77 -8.72 3.10 -12.70
CA ASP A 77 -9.52 4.00 -11.87
C ASP A 77 -10.81 3.35 -11.36
N ALA A 78 -11.35 2.38 -12.12
CA ALA A 78 -12.58 1.68 -11.77
C ALA A 78 -12.41 0.64 -10.64
N ASN A 79 -11.19 0.14 -10.42
CA ASN A 79 -10.90 -0.82 -9.36
C ASN A 79 -10.07 -0.23 -8.20
N THR A 80 -9.63 1.02 -8.31
CA THR A 80 -8.96 1.74 -7.22
C THR A 80 -10.00 2.26 -6.24
N VAL A 81 -9.86 1.90 -4.97
CA VAL A 81 -10.79 2.30 -3.91
C VAL A 81 -10.22 3.39 -2.99
N ALA A 82 -8.89 3.48 -2.86
CA ALA A 82 -8.23 4.51 -2.05
C ALA A 82 -6.77 4.71 -2.48
N GLY A 83 -6.27 5.94 -2.30
CA GLY A 83 -4.85 6.27 -2.53
C GLY A 83 -4.62 7.56 -3.31
N PRO A 84 -3.36 7.88 -3.62
CA PRO A 84 -2.15 7.17 -3.19
C PRO A 84 -1.71 7.53 -1.77
N LEU A 85 -1.19 6.55 -1.04
CA LEU A 85 -0.35 6.76 0.13
C LEU A 85 1.11 6.78 -0.32
N ILE A 86 1.82 7.85 -0.01
CA ILE A 86 3.26 7.97 -0.25
C ILE A 86 3.98 7.49 1.01
N SER A 87 4.98 6.65 0.84
CA SER A 87 5.84 6.19 1.94
C SER A 87 7.27 6.10 1.47
N ILE A 88 8.20 6.36 2.38
CA ILE A 88 9.63 6.24 2.10
C ILE A 88 10.21 5.11 2.92
N VAL A 89 10.94 4.21 2.29
CA VAL A 89 11.80 3.27 3.01
C VAL A 89 13.01 4.07 3.48
N ASN A 90 13.05 4.34 4.78
CA ASN A 90 14.25 4.89 5.39
C ASN A 90 15.31 3.79 5.41
N PHE A 91 16.46 4.07 4.81
CA PHE A 91 17.66 3.27 5.03
C PHE A 91 18.16 3.58 6.44
N ASP A 92 17.47 3.05 7.45
CA ASP A 92 18.00 3.05 8.80
C ASP A 92 19.15 2.06 8.81
N SER A 93 20.34 2.58 8.52
CA SER A 93 21.62 1.90 8.69
C SER A 93 21.86 1.73 10.19
N ASN A 94 21.05 0.92 10.87
CA ASN A 94 21.38 0.45 12.20
C ASN A 94 22.42 -0.68 12.04
N VAL A 95 23.58 -0.30 11.50
CA VAL A 95 24.81 -1.03 11.70
C VAL A 95 25.16 -0.79 13.17
N SER A 96 24.60 -1.61 14.06
CA SER A 96 25.14 -1.72 15.41
C SER A 96 26.59 -2.18 15.24
N HIS A 97 27.51 -1.25 15.48
CA HIS A 97 28.94 -1.49 15.51
C HIS A 97 29.43 -1.66 16.94
#